data_AF-C1G8I7-F1
#
_entry.id   AF-C1G8I7-F1
#
_cell.length_a   1.000
_cell.length_b   1.000
_cell.length_c   1.000
_cell.angle_alpha   90.00
_cell.angle_beta   90.00
_cell.angle_gamma   90.00
#
_symmetry.space_group_name_H-M   'P 1'
#
loop_
_entity.id
_entity.type
_entity.pdbx_description
1 polymer ?
#
loop_
_entity_poly.entity_id
_entity_poly.type
_entity_poly.pdbx_seq_one_letter_code
_entity_poly.pdbx_strand_id
1 'polypeptide(L)'
;MPPVNIGIHFPGIGYLSRLKLRPDIARRMLLEAHKWTSKEALKDGVVDQIAEPEDMLNVAIEVARKWAPKAKMGVYSILRQELWGEAARKFQSISYVHQRRTILPPKVKI
;
A
#
# COMPACT_ATOMS: atom_id res chain seq x y z
N MET A 1 -12.10 -1.58 -7.58
CA MET A 1 -12.55 -0.30 -8.18
C MET A 1 -11.96 0.85 -7.35
N PRO A 2 -11.32 1.86 -7.96
CA PRO A 2 -10.65 2.94 -7.22
C PRO A 2 -11.63 3.72 -6.33
N PRO A 3 -11.28 4.04 -5.06
CA PRO A 3 -12.21 4.64 -4.10
C PRO A 3 -12.91 5.92 -4.58
N VAL A 4 -12.20 6.77 -5.32
CA VAL A 4 -12.72 8.03 -5.87
C VAL A 4 -13.86 7.81 -6.88
N ASN A 5 -13.86 6.69 -7.60
CA ASN A 5 -14.92 6.36 -8.58
C ASN A 5 -16.19 5.80 -7.92
N ILE A 6 -16.15 5.48 -6.62
CA ILE A 6 -17.26 4.84 -5.88
C ILE A 6 -17.68 5.59 -4.62
N GLY A 7 -17.07 6.75 -4.35
CA GLY A 7 -17.36 7.54 -3.15
C GLY A 7 -17.03 6.80 -1.85
N ILE A 8 -16.03 5.91 -1.86
CA ILE A 8 -15.58 5.23 -0.64
C ILE A 8 -14.47 6.04 0.02
N HIS A 9 -14.62 6.24 1.33
CA HIS A 9 -13.59 6.83 2.18
C HIS A 9 -13.52 6.07 3.50
N PHE A 10 -12.31 5.96 4.04
CA PHE A 10 -12.09 5.63 5.45
C PHE A 10 -10.93 6.47 6.00
N PRO A 11 -10.92 6.78 7.32
CA PRO A 11 -9.83 7.52 7.95
C PRO A 11 -8.48 6.83 7.75
N GLY A 12 -7.54 7.49 7.06
CA GLY A 12 -6.20 6.94 6.80
C GLY A 12 -5.99 6.35 5.41
N ILE A 13 -7.00 6.32 4.54
CA ILE A 13 -6.94 5.73 3.19
C ILE A 13 -5.74 6.21 2.34
N GLY A 14 -5.33 7.47 2.48
CA GLY A 14 -4.21 8.03 1.72
C GLY A 14 -2.84 7.99 2.41
N TYR A 15 -2.74 7.53 3.66
CA TYR A 15 -1.50 7.64 4.44
C TYR A 15 -0.37 6.81 3.85
N LEU A 16 -0.65 5.57 3.47
CA LEU A 16 0.38 4.69 2.92
C LEU A 16 0.88 5.19 1.56
N SER A 17 -0.02 5.61 0.67
CA SER A 17 0.34 6.20 -0.62
C SER A 17 1.20 7.46 -0.45
N ARG A 18 0.85 8.35 0.49
CA ARG A 18 1.64 9.55 0.79
C ARG A 18 3.04 9.24 1.32
N LEU A 19 3.19 8.20 2.14
CA LEU A 19 4.47 7.83 2.75
C LEU A 19 5.39 7.05 1.79
N LYS A 20 4.81 6.27 0.87
CA LYS A 20 5.58 5.41 -0.03
C LYS A 20 5.83 6.01 -1.41
N LEU A 21 4.97 6.90 -1.88
CA LEU A 21 5.02 7.43 -3.23
C LEU A 21 5.39 8.90 -3.21
N ARG A 22 5.97 9.37 -4.33
CA ARG A 22 6.13 10.79 -4.58
C ARG A 22 4.77 11.49 -4.61
N PRO A 23 4.66 12.77 -4.20
CA PRO A 23 3.37 13.47 -4.10
C PRO A 23 2.54 13.47 -5.37
N ASP A 24 3.17 13.59 -6.55
CA ASP A 24 2.50 13.56 -7.85
C ASP A 24 1.91 12.18 -8.17
N ILE A 25 2.62 11.10 -7.82
CA ILE A 25 2.15 9.73 -8.03
C ILE A 25 1.05 9.37 -7.04
N ALA A 26 1.17 9.79 -5.77
CA ALA A 26 0.12 9.61 -4.77
C ALA A 26 -1.19 10.30 -5.18
N ARG A 27 -1.10 11.49 -5.78
CA ARG A 27 -2.26 12.22 -6.34
C ARG A 27 -2.92 11.43 -7.47
N ARG A 28 -2.14 10.97 -8.46
CA ARG A 28 -2.63 10.15 -9.57
C ARG A 28 -3.34 8.89 -9.07
N MET A 29 -2.82 8.26 -8.02
CA MET A 29 -3.42 7.07 -7.41
C MET A 29 -4.75 7.37 -6.73
N LEU A 30 -4.78 8.37 -5.86
CA LEU A 30 -5.93 8.60 -4.97
C LEU A 30 -7.05 9.41 -5.61
N LEU A 31 -6.71 10.40 -6.44
CA LEU A 31 -7.67 11.38 -6.95
C LEU A 31 -8.04 11.15 -8.41
N GLU A 32 -7.13 10.60 -9.22
CA GLU A 32 -7.34 10.44 -10.66
C GLU A 32 -7.71 9.01 -11.05
N ALA A 33 -7.68 8.06 -10.11
CA ALA A 33 -7.91 6.65 -10.38
C ALA A 33 -7.03 6.11 -11.54
N HIS A 34 -5.79 6.61 -11.62
CA HIS A 34 -4.89 6.30 -12.72
C HIS A 34 -4.62 4.79 -12.83
N LYS A 35 -4.54 4.28 -14.06
CA LYS A 35 -4.24 2.88 -14.35
C LYS A 35 -2.82 2.79 -14.90
N TRP A 36 -1.99 1.98 -14.26
CA TRP A 36 -0.61 1.75 -14.69
C TRP A 36 -0.48 0.49 -15.53
N THR A 37 0.38 0.55 -16.53
CA THR A 37 1.08 -0.63 -17.06
C THR A 37 2.22 -1.04 -16.13
N SER A 38 2.76 -2.25 -16.29
CA SER A 38 3.90 -2.74 -15.48
C SER A 38 5.13 -1.81 -15.59
N LYS A 39 5.46 -1.34 -16.79
CA LYS A 39 6.60 -0.44 -17.04
C LYS A 39 6.40 0.93 -16.40
N GLU A 40 5.20 1.50 -16.47
CA GLU A 40 4.90 2.77 -15.81
C GLU A 40 4.92 2.63 -14.30
N ALA A 41 4.35 1.56 -13.75
CA ALA A 41 4.35 1.31 -12.30
C ALA A 41 5.77 1.22 -11.74
N LEU A 42 6.69 0.59 -12.48
CA LEU A 42 8.10 0.52 -12.12
C LEU A 42 8.75 1.91 -12.16
N LYS A 43 8.55 2.65 -13.26
CA LYS A 43 9.10 4.01 -13.44
C LYS A 43 8.60 4.98 -12.38
N ASP A 44 7.32 4.90 -12.04
CA ASP A 44 6.66 5.78 -11.06
C ASP A 44 6.93 5.34 -9.60
N GLY A 45 7.60 4.20 -9.39
CA GLY A 45 7.93 3.67 -8.05
C GLY A 45 6.72 3.10 -7.30
N VAL A 46 5.67 2.70 -8.02
CA VAL A 46 4.52 1.99 -7.45
C VAL A 46 4.89 0.53 -7.14
N VAL A 47 5.75 -0.06 -7.97
CA VAL A 47 6.37 -1.38 -7.75
C VAL A 47 7.88 -1.25 -7.80
N ASP A 48 8.58 -2.08 -7.05
CA ASP A 48 10.05 -2.09 -7.03
C ASP A 48 10.65 -2.92 -8.18
N GLN A 49 9.90 -3.90 -8.70
CA GLN A 49 10.34 -4.84 -9.75
C GLN A 49 9.16 -5.31 -10.60
N ILE A 50 9.47 -5.80 -11.81
CA ILE A 50 8.53 -6.46 -12.72
C ILE A 50 9.13 -7.80 -13.16
N ALA A 51 8.27 -8.77 -13.45
CA ALA A 51 8.64 -10.09 -13.94
C ALA A 51 7.54 -10.60 -14.88
N GLU A 52 7.87 -11.58 -15.72
CA GLU A 52 6.85 -12.34 -16.45
C GLU A 52 5.96 -13.11 -15.45
N PRO A 53 4.67 -13.34 -15.77
CA PRO A 53 3.72 -13.98 -14.85
C PRO A 53 4.20 -15.33 -14.31
N GLU A 54 4.87 -16.13 -15.15
CA GLU A 54 5.38 -17.46 -14.82
C GLU A 54 6.53 -17.42 -13.81
N ASP A 55 7.28 -16.33 -13.79
CA ASP A 55 8.48 -16.14 -12.94
C ASP A 55 8.22 -15.28 -11.71
N MET A 56 7.05 -14.65 -11.60
CA MET A 56 6.73 -13.69 -10.53
C MET A 56 6.97 -14.26 -9.12
N LEU A 57 6.64 -15.53 -8.88
CA LEU A 57 6.86 -16.18 -7.59
C LEU A 57 8.36 -16.34 -7.28
N ASN A 58 9.15 -16.75 -8.28
CA ASN A 58 10.59 -16.93 -8.11
C ASN A 58 11.27 -15.60 -7.76
N VAL A 59 10.94 -14.54 -8.49
CA VAL A 59 11.44 -13.18 -8.22
C VAL A 59 11.00 -12.70 -6.83
N ALA A 60 9.75 -12.94 -6.43
CA ALA A 60 9.28 -12.58 -5.08
C ALA A 60 10.06 -13.32 -3.97
N ILE A 61 10.40 -14.59 -4.18
CA ILE A 61 11.21 -15.39 -3.25
C ILE A 61 12.64 -14.83 -3.16
N GLU A 62 13.23 -14.42 -4.28
CA GLU A 62 14.56 -13.80 -4.28
C GLU A 62 14.58 -12.50 -3.48
N VAL A 63 13.55 -11.65 -3.67
CA VAL A 63 13.38 -10.44 -2.86
C VAL A 63 13.22 -10.77 -1.38
N ALA A 64 12.42 -11.79 -1.04
CA ALA A 64 12.27 -12.21 0.34
C ALA A 64 13.59 -12.71 0.93
N ARG A 65 14.37 -13.49 0.18
CA ARG A 65 15.70 -13.99 0.59
C ARG A 65 16.70 -12.86 0.82
N LYS A 66 16.64 -11.78 0.04
CA LYS A 66 17.46 -10.58 0.26
C LYS A 66 17.20 -9.94 1.63
N TRP A 67 15.94 -9.84 2.04
CA TRP A 67 15.56 -9.14 3.27
C TRP A 67 15.49 -10.04 4.51
N ALA A 68 15.19 -11.34 4.37
CA ALA A 68 15.00 -12.28 5.48
C ALA A 68 16.15 -12.28 6.50
N PRO A 69 17.45 -12.25 6.11
CA PRO A 69 18.54 -12.20 7.08
C PRO A 69 18.53 -10.97 7.99
N LYS A 70 17.92 -9.85 7.57
CA LYS A 70 17.82 -8.62 8.37
C LYS A 70 16.89 -8.76 9.58
N ALA A 71 16.03 -9.79 9.60
CA ALA A 71 15.17 -10.07 10.74
C ALA A 71 15.93 -10.60 11.97
N LYS A 72 17.13 -11.19 11.80
CA LYS A 72 17.88 -11.86 12.88
C LYS A 72 18.15 -10.99 14.10
N MET A 73 18.37 -9.70 13.90
CA MET A 73 18.67 -8.75 14.97
C MET A 73 17.41 -8.17 15.64
N GLY A 74 16.20 -8.53 15.18
CA GLY A 74 14.94 -8.04 15.74
C GLY A 74 14.60 -6.57 15.44
N VAL A 75 15.49 -5.80 14.81
CA VAL A 75 15.32 -4.35 14.62
C VAL A 75 14.60 -3.96 13.32
N TYR A 76 14.48 -4.87 12.34
CA TYR A 76 13.92 -4.53 11.03
C TYR A 76 12.47 -4.02 11.11
N SER A 77 11.65 -4.65 11.95
CA SER A 77 10.26 -4.24 12.17
C SER A 77 10.16 -2.89 12.87
N ILE A 78 11.08 -2.58 13.78
CA ILE A 78 11.15 -1.29 14.49
C ILE A 78 11.49 -0.18 13.49
N LEU A 79 12.56 -0.35 12.71
CA LEU A 79 12.95 0.64 11.68
C LEU A 79 11.85 0.83 10.61
N ARG A 80 11.18 -0.25 10.22
CA ARG A 80 10.02 -0.16 9.31
C ARG A 80 8.87 0.65 9.93
N GLN A 81 8.67 0.55 11.24
CA GLN A 81 7.67 1.36 11.95
C GLN A 81 8.08 2.82 12.06
N GLU A 82 9.37 3.16 12.16
CA GLU A 82 9.81 4.55 12.06
C GLU A 82 9.48 5.15 10.68
N LEU A 83 9.64 4.36 9.61
CA LEU A 83 9.33 4.82 8.25
C LEU A 83 7.82 4.97 7.99
N TRP A 84 7.00 3.99 8.38
CA TRP A 84 5.61 3.90 7.94
C TRP A 84 4.59 3.74 9.07
N GLY A 85 5.02 3.86 10.33
CA GLY A 85 4.19 3.61 11.52
C GLY A 85 3.01 4.57 11.64
N GLU A 86 3.10 5.76 11.03
CA GLU A 86 1.97 6.69 10.94
C GLU A 86 0.77 6.05 10.22
N ALA A 87 1.00 5.36 9.10
CA ALA A 87 -0.05 4.62 8.39
C ALA A 87 -0.56 3.44 9.23
N ALA A 88 0.35 2.69 9.87
CA ALA A 88 -0.01 1.56 10.72
C ALA A 88 -0.97 1.98 11.86
N ARG A 89 -0.67 3.08 12.56
CA ARG A 89 -1.53 3.63 13.61
C ARG A 89 -2.90 4.04 13.09
N LYS A 90 -2.99 4.65 11.91
CA LYS A 90 -4.28 5.01 11.31
C LYS A 90 -5.11 3.77 10.98
N PHE A 91 -4.51 2.76 10.35
CA PHE A 91 -5.20 1.51 10.05
C PHE A 91 -5.63 0.76 11.32
N GLN A 92 -4.79 0.73 12.36
CA GLN A 92 -5.16 0.16 13.66
C GLN A 92 -6.37 0.87 14.26
N SER A 93 -6.41 2.21 14.24
CA SER A 93 -7.52 2.99 14.81
C SER A 93 -8.89 2.74 14.17
N ILE A 94 -8.93 2.13 12.98
CA ILE A 94 -10.16 1.82 12.24
C ILE A 94 -10.45 0.31 12.14
N SER A 95 -9.53 -0.54 12.64
CA SER A 95 -9.70 -2.00 12.61
C SER A 95 -10.80 -2.43 13.56
N TYR A 96 -11.61 -3.41 13.16
CA TYR A 96 -12.73 -3.94 13.95
C TYR A 96 -12.29 -4.47 15.33
N VAL A 97 -11.05 -4.95 15.43
CA VAL A 97 -10.42 -5.36 16.70
C VAL A 97 -10.35 -4.22 17.72
N HIS A 98 -10.39 -2.95 17.27
CA HIS A 98 -10.39 -1.74 18.10
C HIS A 98 -11.77 -1.03 18.15
N GLN A 99 -12.87 -1.75 17.90
CA GLN A 99 -14.26 -1.35 18.18
C GLN A 99 -14.74 0.00 17.59
N ARG A 100 -14.37 0.36 16.35
CA ARG A 100 -14.99 1.51 15.67
C ARG A 100 -15.57 1.11 14.32
N ARG A 101 -16.89 1.25 14.18
CA ARG A 101 -17.57 1.16 12.87
C ARG A 101 -17.21 2.41 12.06
N THR A 102 -16.24 2.29 11.16
CA THR A 102 -15.63 3.41 10.42
C THR A 102 -16.05 3.50 8.96
N ILE A 103 -16.85 2.55 8.48
CA ILE A 103 -17.27 2.45 7.08
C ILE A 103 -18.66 3.08 6.92
N LEU A 104 -18.77 4.07 6.03
CA LEU A 104 -20.06 4.54 5.52
C LEU A 104 -20.63 3.51 4.53
N PRO A 105 -21.95 3.24 4.52
CA PRO A 105 -22.53 2.30 3.57
C PRO A 105 -22.23 2.74 2.11
N PRO A 106 -21.83 1.81 1.22
CA PRO A 106 -21.59 2.14 -0.18
C PRO A 106 -22.86 2.67 -0.82
N LYS A 107 -22.74 3.75 -1.61
CA LYS A 107 -23.88 4.33 -2.35
C LYS A 107 -24.30 3.54 -3.59
N VAL A 108 -23.55 2.48 -3.91
CA VAL A 108 -23.82 1.60 -5.05
C VAL A 108 -24.21 0.24 -4.52
N LYS A 109 -25.36 -0.28 -4.94
CA LYS A 109 -25.71 -1.70 -4.76
C LYS A 109 -24.88 -2.50 -5.76
N ILE A 110 -24.05 -3.42 -5.26
CA ILE A 110 -23.47 -4.50 -6.08
C ILE A 110 -24.54 -5.57 -6.24
#